data_AF-A0A183BDL4-F1
#
_entry.id   AF-A0A183BDL4-F1
#
_cell.length_a   1.000
_cell.length_b   1.000
_cell.length_c   1.000
_cell.angle_alpha   90.00
_cell.angle_beta   90.00
_cell.angle_gamma   90.00
#
_symmetry.space_group_name_H-M   'P 1'
#
loop_
_entity.id
_entity.type
_entity.pdbx_description
1 polymer ?
#
loop_
_entity_poly.entity_id
_entity_poly.type
_entity_poly.pdbx_seq_one_letter_code
_entity_poly.pdbx_strand_id
1 'polypeptide(L)'
;MLAQSGLHLIKELKRSQTCRLPAYNEERIRICLEEMKSLYEANYRDVSLVSAADTSSASEDQAGRIQCVLVRHAVLERNKRCLLAYHHARLMYIKSLRWQFGTVLPKGMMTFVFFTCYGFSALNHFYRNLAQN
;
A
#
# COMPACT_ATOMS: atom_id res chain seq x y z
N MET A 1 -1.55 7.73 -17.32
CA MET A 1 -0.32 7.34 -16.59
C MET A 1 -0.67 6.21 -15.62
N LEU A 2 0.15 5.16 -15.53
CA LEU A 2 -0.01 4.06 -14.57
C LEU A 2 0.31 4.51 -13.14
N ALA A 3 -0.19 3.80 -12.11
CA ALA A 3 0.11 4.03 -10.69
C ALA A 3 -0.28 5.42 -10.12
N GLN A 4 -1.33 6.04 -10.65
CA GLN A 4 -1.83 7.33 -10.13
C GLN A 4 -2.53 7.18 -8.78
N SER A 5 -3.23 6.07 -8.57
CA SER A 5 -3.99 5.78 -7.35
C SER A 5 -3.09 5.78 -6.11
N GLY A 6 -1.96 5.06 -6.15
CA GLY A 6 -0.96 5.05 -5.08
C GLY A 6 -0.35 6.43 -4.82
N LEU A 7 -0.06 7.21 -5.86
CA LEU A 7 0.47 8.57 -5.71
C LEU A 7 -0.54 9.51 -5.04
N HIS A 8 -1.81 9.40 -5.38
CA HIS A 8 -2.87 10.21 -4.77
C HIS A 8 -3.01 9.93 -3.27
N LEU A 9 -2.91 8.67 -2.83
CA LEU A 9 -2.88 8.31 -1.41
C LEU A 9 -1.73 9.00 -0.66
N ILE A 10 -0.53 8.99 -1.24
CA ILE A 10 0.65 9.62 -0.63
C ILE A 10 0.51 11.15 -0.60
N LYS A 11 0.01 11.76 -1.68
CA LYS A 11 -0.24 13.21 -1.72
C LYS A 11 -1.28 13.64 -0.69
N GLU A 12 -2.34 12.86 -0.51
CA GLU A 12 -3.38 13.08 0.51
C GLU A 12 -2.77 13.09 1.92
N LEU A 13 -1.92 12.11 2.25
CA LEU A 13 -1.22 12.07 3.52
C LEU A 13 -0.25 13.23 3.70
N LYS A 14 0.54 13.57 2.68
CA LYS A 14 1.51 14.67 2.75
C LYS A 14 0.83 16.01 3.03
N ARG A 15 -0.36 16.25 2.46
CA ARG A 15 -1.15 17.48 2.69
C ARG A 15 -1.74 17.55 4.10
N SER A 16 -1.97 16.42 4.75
CA SER A 16 -2.67 16.33 6.03
C SER A 16 -1.73 16.16 7.24
N GLN A 17 -0.43 15.92 6.99
CA GLN A 17 0.59 15.59 7.98
C GLN A 17 0.75 16.62 9.11
N THR A 18 0.33 17.87 8.91
CA THR A 18 0.49 18.98 9.88
C THR A 18 -0.65 19.14 10.88
N CYS A 19 -1.87 18.69 10.59
CA CYS A 19 -3.03 19.03 11.44
C CYS A 19 -3.92 17.85 11.84
N ARG A 20 -4.04 16.80 11.01
CA ARG A 20 -4.98 15.70 11.29
C ARG A 20 -4.73 14.50 10.39
N LEU A 21 -4.91 13.29 10.92
CA LEU A 21 -5.01 12.09 10.09
C LEU A 21 -6.28 12.14 9.21
N PRO A 22 -6.18 12.02 7.88
CA PRO A 22 -7.35 12.03 7.01
C PRO A 22 -8.17 10.75 7.21
N ALA A 23 -9.41 10.73 6.71
CA ALA A 23 -10.22 9.51 6.66
C ALA A 23 -9.47 8.38 5.94
N TYR A 24 -9.74 7.13 6.33
CA TYR A 24 -9.14 5.99 5.65
C TYR A 24 -9.81 5.83 4.28
N ASN A 25 -9.00 5.87 3.21
CA ASN A 25 -9.51 5.91 1.84
C ASN A 25 -9.58 4.50 1.25
N GLU A 26 -10.57 3.72 1.70
CA GLU A 26 -10.78 2.33 1.28
C GLU A 26 -10.98 2.18 -0.22
N GLU A 27 -11.79 3.06 -0.80
CA GLU A 27 -12.12 3.02 -2.21
C GLU A 27 -10.87 3.16 -3.08
N ARG A 28 -10.00 4.11 -2.77
CA ARG A 28 -8.77 4.33 -3.53
C ARG A 28 -7.77 3.17 -3.36
N ILE A 29 -7.75 2.54 -2.20
CA ILE A 29 -6.93 1.34 -1.97
C ILE A 29 -7.47 0.18 -2.81
N ARG A 30 -8.80 -0.02 -2.82
CA ARG A 30 -9.45 -1.05 -3.63
C ARG A 30 -9.12 -0.88 -5.12
N ILE A 31 -9.28 0.34 -5.64
CA ILE A 31 -8.93 0.68 -7.03
C ILE A 31 -7.45 0.37 -7.30
N CYS A 32 -6.55 0.72 -6.37
CA CYS A 32 -5.12 0.44 -6.54
C CYS A 32 -4.81 -1.06 -6.56
N LEU A 33 -5.47 -1.87 -5.73
CA LEU A 33 -5.31 -3.32 -5.70
C LEU A 33 -5.86 -3.99 -6.96
N GLU A 34 -6.98 -3.48 -7.49
CA GLU A 34 -7.57 -3.97 -8.72
C GLU A 34 -6.69 -3.65 -9.95
N GLU A 35 -6.10 -2.45 -9.99
CA GLU A 35 -5.08 -2.08 -10.98
C GLU A 35 -3.86 -3.03 -10.90
N MET A 36 -3.37 -3.31 -9.68
CA MET A 36 -2.25 -4.24 -9.47
C MET A 36 -2.59 -5.66 -9.94
N LYS A 37 -3.81 -6.15 -9.65
CA LYS A 37 -4.26 -7.47 -10.09
C LYS A 37 -4.29 -7.56 -11.63
N SER A 38 -4.86 -6.56 -12.30
CA SER A 38 -4.90 -6.51 -13.76
C SER A 38 -3.50 -6.51 -14.39
N LEU A 39 -2.58 -5.71 -13.84
CA LEU A 39 -1.19 -5.66 -14.29
C LEU A 39 -0.46 -6.98 -14.08
N TYR A 40 -0.71 -7.65 -12.95
CA TYR A 40 -0.13 -8.95 -12.65
C TYR A 40 -0.62 -10.03 -13.63
N GLU A 41 -1.93 -10.09 -13.90
CA GLU A 41 -2.51 -11.04 -14.86
C GLU A 41 -2.00 -10.79 -16.29
N ALA A 42 -1.82 -9.53 -16.70
CA ALA A 42 -1.19 -9.19 -17.97
C ALA A 42 0.27 -9.66 -18.04
N ASN A 43 1.05 -9.43 -16.97
CA ASN A 43 2.43 -9.90 -16.90
C ASN A 43 2.54 -11.41 -16.90
N TYR A 44 1.67 -12.10 -16.18
CA TYR A 44 1.67 -13.56 -16.14
C TYR A 44 1.43 -14.16 -17.53
N ARG A 45 0.48 -13.60 -18.29
CA ARG A 45 0.21 -14.00 -19.68
C ARG A 45 1.43 -13.80 -20.57
N ASP A 46 2.04 -12.61 -20.53
CA ASP A 46 3.20 -12.30 -21.37
C ASP A 46 4.42 -13.17 -21.02
N VAL A 47 4.69 -13.42 -19.73
CA VAL A 47 5.76 -14.32 -19.29
C VAL A 47 5.51 -15.76 -19.77
N SER A 48 4.28 -16.23 -19.71
CA SER A 48 3.91 -17.58 -20.17
C SER A 48 4.20 -17.74 -21.67
N LEU A 49 3.88 -16.72 -22.48
CA LEU A 49 4.14 -16.69 -23.92
C LEU A 49 5.64 -16.62 -24.26
N VAL A 50 6.43 -15.89 -23.46
CA VAL A 50 7.89 -15.86 -23.63
C VAL A 50 8.50 -17.21 -23.27
N SER A 51 8.02 -17.85 -22.19
CA SER A 51 8.56 -19.14 -21.72
C SER A 51 8.23 -20.32 -22.63
N ALA A 52 7.14 -20.23 -23.40
CA ALA A 52 6.72 -21.27 -24.34
C ALA A 52 7.36 -21.13 -25.73
N ALA A 53 8.03 -20.01 -26.02
CA ALA A 53 8.68 -19.79 -27.30
C ALA A 53 10.10 -20.38 -27.28
N ASP A 54 10.43 -21.19 -28.30
CA ASP A 54 11.76 -21.80 -28.43
C ASP A 54 12.85 -20.73 -28.54
N THR A 55 13.94 -20.92 -27.78
CA THR A 55 15.08 -19.97 -27.65
C THR A 55 15.89 -19.81 -28.95
N SER A 56 15.55 -20.52 -30.03
CA SER A 56 16.33 -20.61 -31.26
C SER A 56 16.20 -19.41 -32.19
N SER A 57 15.19 -18.54 -32.01
CA SER A 57 15.12 -17.25 -32.70
C SER A 57 14.47 -16.17 -31.83
N ALA A 58 15.29 -15.38 -31.15
CA ALA A 58 14.82 -14.20 -30.41
C ALA A 58 14.26 -13.17 -31.40
N SER A 59 12.96 -13.22 -31.68
CA SER A 59 12.28 -12.24 -32.52
C SER A 59 12.17 -10.90 -31.78
N GLU A 60 12.13 -9.79 -32.54
CA GLU A 60 11.95 -8.44 -31.98
C GLU A 60 10.71 -8.33 -31.09
N ASP A 61 9.66 -9.10 -31.41
CA ASP A 61 8.43 -9.21 -30.61
C ASP A 61 8.67 -9.79 -29.21
N GLN A 62 9.56 -10.77 -29.07
CA GLN A 62 9.90 -11.37 -27.77
C GLN A 62 10.66 -10.35 -26.91
N ALA A 63 11.62 -9.63 -27.50
CA ALA A 63 12.34 -8.56 -26.82
C ALA A 63 11.37 -7.46 -26.35
N GLY A 64 10.42 -7.05 -27.20
CA GLY A 64 9.38 -6.08 -26.85
C GLY A 64 8.49 -6.54 -25.68
N ARG A 65 8.10 -7.82 -25.65
CA ARG A 65 7.33 -8.40 -24.53
C ARG A 65 8.10 -8.39 -23.22
N ILE A 66 9.39 -8.76 -23.24
CA ILE A 66 10.25 -8.73 -22.05
C ILE A 66 10.32 -7.30 -21.49
N GLN A 67 10.52 -6.29 -22.34
CA GLN A 67 10.53 -4.89 -21.90
C GLN A 67 9.19 -4.47 -21.29
N CYS A 68 8.06 -4.84 -21.91
CA CYS A 68 6.72 -4.59 -21.34
C CYS A 68 6.56 -5.22 -19.95
N VAL A 69 6.99 -6.48 -19.78
CA VAL A 69 6.91 -7.19 -18.49
C VAL A 69 7.70 -6.45 -17.41
N LEU A 70 8.93 -6.02 -17.72
CA LEU A 70 9.80 -5.28 -16.79
C LEU A 70 9.17 -3.95 -16.38
N VAL A 71 8.62 -3.20 -17.33
CA VAL A 71 7.94 -1.92 -17.04
C VAL A 71 6.73 -2.14 -16.13
N ARG A 72 5.87 -3.11 -16.44
CA ARG A 72 4.71 -3.41 -15.60
C ARG A 72 5.12 -3.92 -14.21
N HIS A 73 6.20 -4.70 -14.11
CA HIS A 73 6.73 -5.14 -12.82
C HIS A 73 7.23 -3.96 -11.97
N ALA A 74 7.96 -3.02 -12.57
CA ALA A 74 8.38 -1.80 -11.87
C ALA A 74 7.19 -0.96 -11.37
N VAL A 75 6.09 -0.91 -12.13
CA VAL A 75 4.85 -0.25 -11.72
C VAL A 75 4.19 -0.97 -10.53
N LEU A 76 4.17 -2.32 -10.52
CA LEU A 76 3.66 -3.10 -9.39
C LEU A 76 4.44 -2.82 -8.10
N GLU A 77 5.77 -2.85 -8.15
CA GLU A 77 6.63 -2.54 -7.01
C GLU A 77 6.43 -1.09 -6.51
N ARG A 78 6.22 -0.14 -7.43
CA ARG A 78 5.87 1.24 -7.08
C ARG A 78 4.53 1.32 -6.34
N ASN A 79 3.48 0.66 -6.82
CA ASN A 79 2.18 0.66 -6.16
C ASN A 79 2.25 0.02 -4.77
N LYS A 80 2.95 -1.12 -4.65
CA LYS A 80 3.23 -1.79 -3.37
C LYS A 80 3.92 -0.84 -2.38
N ARG A 81 4.97 -0.14 -2.82
CA ARG A 81 5.68 0.85 -1.99
C ARG A 81 4.77 1.98 -1.54
N CYS A 82 3.91 2.51 -2.41
CA CYS A 82 2.94 3.55 -2.06
C CYS A 82 1.91 3.08 -1.03
N LEU A 83 1.35 1.87 -1.18
CA LEU A 83 0.39 1.32 -0.22
C LEU A 83 1.05 1.12 1.16
N LEU A 84 2.23 0.50 1.21
CA LEU A 84 2.95 0.30 2.46
C LEU A 84 3.32 1.63 3.15
N ALA A 85 3.80 2.61 2.37
CA ALA A 85 4.10 3.93 2.91
C ALA A 85 2.85 4.64 3.44
N TYR A 86 1.70 4.49 2.76
CA TYR A 86 0.43 5.03 3.22
C TYR A 86 0.03 4.43 4.58
N HIS A 87 0.03 3.11 4.71
CA HIS A 87 -0.30 2.44 5.96
C HIS A 87 0.69 2.77 7.09
N HIS A 88 1.99 2.72 6.79
CA HIS A 88 3.04 3.02 7.76
C HIS A 88 2.91 4.44 8.33
N ALA A 89 2.73 5.45 7.48
CA ALA A 89 2.55 6.83 7.93
C ALA A 89 1.33 7.00 8.84
N ARG A 90 0.20 6.35 8.52
CA ARG A 90 -0.98 6.37 9.38
C ARG A 90 -0.73 5.69 10.73
N LEU A 91 -0.08 4.53 10.74
CA LEU A 91 0.27 3.80 11.97
C LEU A 91 1.20 4.61 12.87
N MET A 92 2.18 5.31 12.29
CA MET A 92 3.09 6.19 13.04
C MET A 92 2.34 7.36 13.70
N TYR A 93 1.37 7.95 13.00
CA TYR A 93 0.52 8.99 13.59
C TYR A 93 -0.35 8.45 14.72
N ILE A 94 -0.98 7.28 14.55
CA ILE A 94 -1.78 6.65 15.61
C ILE A 94 -0.90 6.33 16.83
N LYS A 95 0.33 5.85 16.59
CA LYS A 95 1.33 5.63 17.65
C LYS A 95 1.65 6.93 18.38
N SER A 96 1.85 8.06 17.68
CA SER A 96 2.12 9.34 18.34
C SER A 96 0.94 9.85 19.17
N LEU A 97 -0.31 9.65 18.70
CA LEU A 97 -1.50 9.99 19.50
C LEU A 97 -1.56 9.23 20.82
N ARG A 98 -1.17 7.95 20.82
CA ARG A 98 -1.13 7.14 22.04
C ARG A 98 -0.13 7.69 23.06
N TRP A 99 1.01 8.21 22.62
CA TRP A 99 1.98 8.87 23.50
C TRP A 99 1.48 10.22 24.03
N GLN A 100 0.68 10.96 23.24
CA GLN A 100 0.18 12.28 23.63
C GLN A 100 -1.05 12.23 24.56
N PHE A 101 -2.02 11.36 24.28
CA PHE A 101 -3.32 11.33 24.98
C PHE A 101 -3.49 10.17 25.96
N GLY A 102 -2.52 9.24 26.04
CA GLY A 102 -2.63 8.11 26.95
C GLY A 102 -3.67 7.08 26.51
N THR A 103 -4.38 6.48 27.46
CA THR A 103 -5.35 5.39 27.22
C THR A 103 -6.67 5.84 26.61
N VAL A 104 -7.03 7.12 26.76
CA VAL A 104 -8.33 7.66 26.32
C VAL A 104 -8.10 8.62 25.15
N LEU A 105 -8.46 8.19 23.94
CA LEU A 105 -8.50 9.09 22.79
C LEU A 105 -9.78 9.94 22.81
N PRO A 106 -9.72 11.24 22.51
CA PRO A 106 -10.91 12.07 22.31
C PRO A 106 -11.84 11.46 21.24
N LYS A 107 -13.16 11.46 21.48
CA LYS A 107 -14.16 10.80 20.61
C LYS A 107 -14.08 11.20 19.13
N GLY A 108 -13.69 12.45 18.84
CA GLY A 108 -13.50 12.95 17.47
C GLY A 108 -12.34 12.30 16.71
N MET A 109 -11.40 11.64 17.41
CA MET A 109 -10.26 10.95 16.80
C MET A 109 -10.52 9.44 16.61
N MET A 110 -11.44 8.86 17.38
CA MET A 110 -11.77 7.43 17.34
C MET A 110 -12.29 6.98 15.97
N THR A 111 -13.13 7.79 15.31
CA THR A 111 -13.72 7.47 14.00
C THR A 111 -12.67 7.21 12.92
N PHE A 112 -11.48 7.83 13.04
CA PHE A 112 -10.37 7.66 12.10
C PHE A 112 -9.52 6.41 12.34
N VAL A 113 -9.65 5.78 13.51
CA VAL A 113 -8.82 4.67 14.01
C VAL A 113 -9.57 3.34 14.01
N PHE A 114 -10.92 3.37 14.03
CA PHE A 114 -11.76 2.19 14.20
C PHE A 114 -11.60 1.10 13.12
N PHE A 115 -11.19 1.44 11.90
CA PHE A 115 -10.94 0.45 10.84
C PHE A 115 -9.54 -0.21 10.91
N THR A 116 -8.61 0.36 11.68
CA THR A 116 -7.30 -0.28 11.95
C THR A 116 -7.33 -1.24 13.15
N CYS A 117 -8.51 -1.57 13.70
CA CYS A 117 -8.68 -2.29 14.97
C CYS A 117 -8.07 -3.70 15.06
N TYR A 118 -7.68 -4.36 13.96
CA TYR A 118 -6.81 -5.55 14.08
C TYR A 118 -5.42 -5.23 14.67
N GLY A 119 -4.95 -3.99 14.55
CA GLY A 119 -3.70 -3.51 15.17
C GLY A 119 -3.86 -3.00 16.60
N PHE A 120 -5.07 -2.61 17.03
CA PHE A 120 -5.27 -2.05 18.38
C PHE A 120 -5.18 -3.13 19.46
N SER A 121 -5.60 -4.36 19.17
CA SER A 121 -5.42 -5.51 20.07
C SER A 121 -3.95 -5.87 20.27
N ALA A 122 -3.15 -5.90 19.19
CA ALA A 122 -1.71 -6.16 19.28
C ALA A 122 -0.96 -5.05 20.02
N LEU A 123 -1.35 -3.79 19.80
CA LEU A 123 -0.77 -2.64 20.50
C LEU A 123 -1.13 -2.67 22.00
N ASN A 124 -2.40 -2.90 22.36
CA ASN A 124 -2.81 -3.04 23.75
C ASN A 124 -2.10 -4.23 24.44
N HIS A 125 -1.91 -5.35 23.74
CA HIS A 125 -1.20 -6.51 24.27
C HIS A 125 0.29 -6.24 24.48
N PHE A 126 0.94 -5.52 23.56
CA PHE A 126 2.35 -5.11 23.70
C PHE A 126 2.55 -4.12 24.86
N TYR A 127 1.65 -3.15 25.02
CA TYR A 127 1.74 -2.17 26.12
C TYR A 127 1.33 -2.73 27.49
N ARG A 128 0.43 -3.73 27.57
CA ARG A 128 0.16 -4.45 28.82
C ARG A 128 1.42 -5.11 29.38
N ASN A 129 2.27 -5.64 28.51
CA ASN A 129 3.52 -6.30 28.87
C ASN A 129 4.62 -5.30 29.27
N LEU A 130 4.57 -4.05 28.79
CA LEU A 130 5.49 -2.98 29.20
C LEU A 130 5.16 -2.35 30.55
N ALA A 131 3.90 -2.42 31.00
CA ALA A 131 3.48 -1.88 32.30
C ALA A 131 3.66 -2.88 33.47
N GLN A 132 4.14 -4.08 33.19
CA GLN A 132 4.36 -5.16 34.18
C GLN A 132 5.85 -5.38 34.52
N ASN A 133 6.77 -4.60 33.94
CA ASN A 133 8.18 -4.50 34.32
C ASN A 133 8.47 -3.11 34.87
#